data_AF-V6L6L5-F1
#
_entry.id   AF-V6L6L5-F1
#
_cell.length_a   1.000
_cell.length_b   1.000
_cell.length_c   1.000
_cell.angle_alpha   90.00
_cell.angle_beta   90.00
_cell.angle_gamma   90.00
#
_symmetry.space_group_name_H-M   'P 1'
#
loop_
_entity.id
_entity.type
_entity.pdbx_description
1 polymer ?
#
loop_
_entity_poly.entity_id
_entity_poly.type
_entity_poly.pdbx_seq_one_letter_code
_entity_poly.pdbx_strand_id
1 'polypeptide(L)'
;LLRGLPRVRVEATWVPWTHRRLARQSGYGAGIDSPGWYGHLFTAPDRPVERWMTRMAGLLRDEDLHVSSAHVIEAVRLADTLAALRGRPLAGLTETLDAARAVLCEGSEMPLQLVRDRLVVGDTLGEVPDDAPAVPLHRDLTNLQRSLRLRPAAQDLDLDLDLRRDVDAARSRLLHRLRLLGVHWGTPTASGSGSTGTFRERWRLRWEPELAVRTAEAGVWGTTVLAAATAKARSAAVGTTVLAEVTSLAERCLSADLPDALPAVLRVLADRAALDADVGHLVQALPALVRTVRYGDVRGTDGAATAAVAAG
;
A
#
# COMPACT_ATOMS: atom_id res chain seq x y z
N LEU A 1 18.08 30.79 -17.78
CA LEU A 1 17.68 29.44 -18.24
C LEU A 1 16.18 29.27 -18.48
N LEU A 2 15.27 30.11 -17.96
CA LEU A 2 13.81 29.97 -18.16
C LEU A 2 13.14 31.15 -18.93
N ARG A 3 13.91 32.09 -19.49
CA ARG A 3 13.38 33.28 -20.16
C ARG A 3 13.02 32.95 -21.61
N GLY A 4 11.77 33.20 -22.04
CA GLY A 4 11.30 33.01 -23.42
C GLY A 4 10.59 31.70 -23.74
N LEU A 5 10.47 30.78 -22.77
CA LEU A 5 9.72 29.53 -22.96
C LEU A 5 8.20 29.76 -22.84
N PRO A 6 7.37 28.98 -23.56
CA PRO A 6 5.91 29.05 -23.45
C PRO A 6 5.46 28.73 -22.02
N ARG A 7 4.53 29.53 -21.50
CA ARG A 7 3.92 29.29 -20.19
C ARG A 7 3.01 28.05 -20.28
N VAL A 8 3.33 27.04 -19.49
CA VAL A 8 2.48 25.84 -19.32
C VAL A 8 1.67 26.01 -18.04
N ARG A 9 0.40 25.63 -18.05
CA ARG A 9 -0.38 25.54 -16.82
C ARG A 9 0.22 24.45 -15.94
N VAL A 10 0.64 24.81 -14.73
CA VAL A 10 1.17 23.89 -13.73
C VAL A 10 0.11 23.74 -12.65
N GLU A 11 -0.17 22.50 -12.28
CA GLU A 11 -1.02 22.17 -11.13
C GLU A 11 -0.13 21.52 -10.08
N ALA A 12 -0.27 21.95 -8.82
CA ALA A 12 0.49 21.44 -7.69
C ALA A 12 -0.46 20.72 -6.74
N THR A 13 -0.04 19.57 -6.22
CA THR A 13 -0.78 18.81 -5.21
C THR A 13 0.09 18.56 -4.00
N TRP A 14 -0.52 18.51 -2.83
CA TRP A 14 0.15 18.08 -1.60
C TRP A 14 0.16 16.55 -1.53
N VAL A 15 1.26 15.98 -1.03
CA VAL A 15 1.42 14.54 -0.82
C VAL A 15 1.59 14.30 0.68
N PRO A 16 0.83 13.37 1.29
CA PRO A 16 1.00 13.07 2.70
C PRO A 16 2.40 12.52 2.97
N TRP A 17 3.02 12.93 4.08
CA TRP A 17 4.30 12.41 4.53
C TRP A 17 4.10 11.16 5.40
N THR A 18 5.13 10.32 5.52
CA THR A 18 5.19 9.28 6.56
C THR A 18 6.44 9.46 7.41
N HIS A 19 6.38 9.10 8.68
CA HIS A 19 7.56 9.07 9.54
C HIS A 19 8.69 8.23 8.93
N ARG A 20 8.37 7.08 8.33
CA ARG A 20 9.36 6.20 7.69
C ARG A 20 10.10 6.87 6.52
N ARG A 21 9.46 7.74 5.75
CA ARG A 21 10.09 8.53 4.68
C ARG A 21 10.85 9.75 5.20
N LEU A 22 10.40 10.31 6.33
CA LEU A 22 11.15 11.37 7.00
C LEU A 22 12.42 10.81 7.69
N ALA A 23 12.43 9.52 8.03
CA ALA A 23 13.57 8.88 8.66
C ALA A 23 14.80 8.93 7.74
N ARG A 24 15.95 9.32 8.29
CA ARG A 24 17.22 9.43 7.54
C ARG A 24 17.63 8.16 6.80
N GLN A 25 17.26 7.00 7.35
CA GLN A 25 17.53 5.68 6.78
C GLN A 25 16.80 5.42 5.45
N SER A 26 15.77 6.21 5.11
CA SER A 26 15.07 6.11 3.83
C SER A 26 15.75 6.85 2.66
N GLY A 27 16.90 7.50 2.91
CA GLY A 27 17.64 8.25 1.89
C GLY A 27 17.14 9.67 1.66
N TYR A 28 16.18 10.17 2.47
CA TYR A 28 15.80 11.57 2.44
C TYR A 28 16.94 12.46 2.97
N GLY A 29 17.50 13.33 2.12
CA GLY A 29 18.72 14.09 2.40
C GLY A 29 18.66 15.07 3.58
N ALA A 30 17.46 15.46 4.01
CA ALA A 30 17.21 16.26 5.22
C ALA A 30 16.69 15.42 6.41
N GLY A 31 16.84 14.09 6.33
CA GLY A 31 16.19 13.10 7.16
C GLY A 31 16.27 13.35 8.66
N ILE A 32 15.15 13.10 9.32
CA ILE A 32 14.93 13.20 10.75
C ILE A 32 15.32 11.86 11.38
N ASP A 33 16.21 11.84 12.37
CA ASP A 33 16.72 10.58 12.93
C ASP A 33 15.65 9.82 13.76
N SER A 34 14.72 10.53 14.39
CA SER A 34 13.71 9.93 15.28
C SER A 34 12.37 10.66 15.20
N PRO A 35 11.68 10.59 14.05
CA PRO A 35 10.48 11.39 13.79
C PRO A 35 9.36 11.12 14.80
N GLY A 36 9.15 9.86 15.21
CA GLY A 36 8.15 9.50 16.22
C GLY A 36 8.47 10.06 17.61
N TRP A 37 9.75 10.14 17.99
CA TRP A 37 10.17 10.80 19.22
C TRP A 37 9.92 12.31 19.19
N TYR A 38 10.26 12.99 18.10
CA TYR A 38 10.02 14.43 17.99
C TYR A 38 8.53 14.76 17.94
N GLY A 39 7.73 13.96 17.23
CA GLY A 39 6.27 14.09 17.22
C GLY A 39 5.65 13.86 18.61
N HIS A 40 6.21 12.94 19.39
CA HIS A 40 5.83 12.76 20.79
C HIS A 40 6.15 13.99 21.64
N LEU A 41 7.37 14.52 21.57
CA LEU A 41 7.74 15.74 22.31
C LEU A 41 6.84 16.94 21.95
N PHE A 42 6.47 17.07 20.67
CA PHE A 42 5.57 18.12 20.21
C PHE A 42 4.16 18.00 20.80
N THR A 43 3.67 16.78 21.03
CA THR A 43 2.30 16.51 21.51
C THR A 43 2.19 16.30 23.02
N ALA A 44 3.32 16.08 23.71
CA ALA A 44 3.40 15.82 25.15
C ALA A 44 4.28 16.86 25.87
N PRO A 45 3.85 18.14 25.98
CA PRO A 45 4.68 19.20 26.56
C PRO A 45 4.82 19.12 28.10
N ASP A 46 3.99 18.33 28.78
CA ASP A 46 3.96 18.24 30.25
C ASP A 46 4.86 17.13 30.82
N ARG A 47 4.61 15.89 30.41
CA ARG A 47 5.21 14.66 30.98
C ARG A 47 5.79 13.80 29.87
N PRO A 48 6.81 14.30 29.15
CA PRO A 48 7.30 13.65 27.95
C PRO A 48 7.89 12.27 28.25
N VAL A 49 8.60 12.09 29.37
CA VAL A 49 9.26 10.81 29.69
C VAL A 49 8.23 9.75 30.12
N GLU A 50 7.31 10.11 31.01
CA GLU A 50 6.31 9.20 31.57
C GLU A 50 5.31 8.75 30.51
N ARG A 51 4.83 9.68 29.67
CA ARG A 51 3.94 9.34 28.56
C ARG A 51 4.64 8.49 27.51
N TRP A 52 5.95 8.71 27.29
CA TRP A 52 6.73 7.89 26.36
C TRP A 52 6.91 6.46 26.87
N MET A 53 7.32 6.29 28.13
CA MET A 53 7.45 4.97 28.76
C MET A 53 6.12 4.22 28.81
N THR A 54 5.02 4.94 29.07
CA THR A 54 3.67 4.38 29.02
C THR A 54 3.32 3.88 27.62
N ARG A 55 3.68 4.64 26.58
CA ARG A 55 3.44 4.27 25.18
C ARG A 55 4.27 3.06 24.75
N MET A 56 5.53 2.98 25.17
CA MET A 56 6.39 1.81 25.00
C MET A 56 5.79 0.57 25.67
N ALA A 57 5.37 0.70 26.93
CA ALA A 57 4.72 -0.39 27.65
C ALA A 57 3.41 -0.85 26.99
N GLY A 58 2.63 0.07 26.43
CA GLY A 58 1.44 -0.26 25.64
C GLY A 58 1.79 -1.12 24.42
N LEU A 59 2.74 -0.67 23.60
CA LEU A 59 3.22 -1.43 22.44
C LEU A 59 3.71 -2.83 22.82
N LEU A 60 4.52 -2.93 23.88
CA LEU A 60 5.06 -4.23 24.30
C LEU A 60 3.94 -5.18 24.77
N ARG A 61 2.91 -4.67 25.47
CA ARG A 61 1.74 -5.47 25.87
C ARG A 61 0.90 -5.92 24.67
N ASP A 62 0.74 -5.08 23.66
CA ASP A 62 0.01 -5.44 22.44
C ASP A 62 0.70 -6.59 21.68
N GLU A 63 1.98 -6.81 21.92
CA GLU A 63 2.80 -7.91 21.39
C GLU A 63 3.03 -9.01 22.46
N ASP A 64 2.09 -9.14 23.40
CA ASP A 64 2.05 -10.16 24.47
C ASP A 64 3.24 -10.15 25.46
N LEU A 65 3.99 -9.05 25.56
CA LEU A 65 5.05 -8.88 26.57
C LEU A 65 4.50 -8.28 27.87
N HIS A 66 4.84 -8.91 28.99
CA HIS A 66 4.21 -8.62 30.28
C HIS A 66 4.86 -7.43 31.00
N VAL A 67 4.44 -6.20 30.64
CA VAL A 67 4.96 -4.97 31.25
C VAL A 67 3.97 -4.39 32.27
N SER A 68 4.26 -4.48 33.56
CA SER A 68 3.40 -3.87 34.61
C SER A 68 3.60 -2.36 34.77
N SER A 69 2.71 -1.68 35.51
CA SER A 69 2.90 -0.27 35.88
C SER A 69 4.16 -0.02 36.71
N ALA A 70 4.59 -1.00 37.52
CA ALA A 70 5.82 -0.92 38.29
C ALA A 70 7.05 -0.82 37.37
N HIS A 71 7.07 -1.56 36.27
CA HIS A 71 8.13 -1.47 35.26
C HIS A 71 8.18 -0.06 34.62
N VAL A 72 7.01 0.54 34.34
CA VAL A 72 6.96 1.91 33.79
C VAL A 72 7.54 2.93 34.77
N ILE A 73 7.15 2.85 36.05
CA ILE A 73 7.67 3.74 37.11
C ILE A 73 9.19 3.59 37.23
N GLU A 74 9.69 2.35 37.25
CA GLU A 74 11.13 2.11 37.36
C GLU A 74 11.89 2.56 36.10
N ALA A 75 11.34 2.36 34.90
CA ALA A 75 11.94 2.82 33.66
C ALA A 75 12.05 4.35 33.62
N VAL A 76 11.04 5.09 34.07
CA VAL A 76 11.10 6.56 34.21
C VAL A 76 12.21 6.94 35.18
N ARG A 77 12.23 6.35 36.38
CA ARG A 77 13.25 6.63 37.40
C ARG A 77 14.66 6.36 36.90
N LEU A 78 14.85 5.26 36.18
CA LEU A 78 16.13 4.91 35.59
C LEU A 78 16.53 5.91 34.48
N ALA A 79 15.60 6.31 33.61
CA ALA A 79 15.87 7.31 32.58
C ALA A 79 16.32 8.66 33.18
N ASP A 80 15.67 9.12 34.24
CA ASP A 80 16.05 10.35 34.95
C ASP A 80 17.43 10.21 35.62
N THR A 81 17.72 9.06 36.21
CA THR A 81 19.03 8.76 36.79
C THR A 81 20.13 8.78 35.73
N LEU A 82 19.88 8.18 34.55
CA LEU A 82 20.80 8.21 33.42
C LEU A 82 21.01 9.64 32.90
N ALA A 83 19.97 10.46 32.86
CA ALA A 83 20.06 11.87 32.48
C ALA A 83 20.97 12.64 33.45
N ALA A 84 20.76 12.45 34.76
CA ALA A 84 21.56 13.08 35.80
C ALA A 84 23.05 12.67 35.71
N LEU A 85 23.33 11.37 35.52
CA LEU A 85 24.70 10.87 35.34
C LEU A 85 25.38 11.43 34.08
N ARG A 86 24.60 11.75 33.05
CA ARG A 86 25.08 12.36 31.80
C ARG A 86 25.08 13.88 31.83
N GLY A 87 24.78 14.51 32.97
CA GLY A 87 24.73 15.96 33.11
C GLY A 87 23.64 16.63 32.27
N ARG A 88 22.54 15.91 31.99
CA ARG A 88 21.42 16.41 31.20
C ARG A 88 20.29 16.91 32.11
N PRO A 89 19.62 18.01 31.76
CA PRO A 89 18.50 18.54 32.55
C PRO A 89 17.24 17.68 32.44
N LEU A 90 17.13 16.84 31.41
CA LEU A 90 16.00 15.94 31.17
C LEU A 90 16.48 14.69 30.41
N ALA A 91 15.84 13.54 30.66
CA ALA A 91 16.05 12.34 29.86
C ALA A 91 15.65 12.56 28.39
N GLY A 92 16.60 12.35 27.48
CA GLY A 92 16.36 12.32 26.06
C GLY A 92 16.08 10.90 25.56
N LEU A 93 15.93 10.76 24.23
CA LEU A 93 15.64 9.48 23.61
C LEU A 93 16.66 8.39 24.01
N THR A 94 17.95 8.71 24.05
CA THR A 94 19.01 7.77 24.44
C THR A 94 18.78 7.22 25.85
N GLU A 95 18.54 8.09 26.83
CA GLU A 95 18.28 7.69 28.22
C GLU A 95 17.01 6.84 28.31
N THR A 96 15.95 7.22 27.58
CA THR A 96 14.70 6.46 27.59
C THR A 96 14.85 5.07 26.96
N LEU A 97 15.63 4.91 25.89
CA LEU A 97 15.85 3.61 25.26
C LEU A 97 16.74 2.71 26.10
N ASP A 98 17.76 3.26 26.76
CA ASP A 98 18.61 2.51 27.69
C ASP A 98 17.80 2.00 28.88
N ALA A 99 16.95 2.86 29.46
CA ALA A 99 16.08 2.49 30.56
C ALA A 99 15.00 1.48 30.15
N ALA A 100 14.39 1.67 28.96
CA ALA A 100 13.42 0.73 28.41
C ALA A 100 14.06 -0.64 28.16
N ARG A 101 15.29 -0.69 27.62
CA ARG A 101 16.04 -1.93 27.44
C ARG A 101 16.22 -2.66 28.77
N ALA A 102 16.69 -1.95 29.79
CA ALA A 102 17.01 -2.56 31.08
C ALA A 102 15.76 -3.04 31.82
N VAL A 103 14.67 -2.26 31.79
CA VAL A 103 13.50 -2.48 32.65
C VAL A 103 12.32 -3.10 31.91
N LEU A 104 11.97 -2.58 30.73
CA LEU A 104 10.78 -3.03 29.98
C LEU A 104 11.08 -4.25 29.11
N CYS A 105 12.32 -4.37 28.62
CA CYS A 105 12.75 -5.46 27.73
C CYS A 105 13.68 -6.47 28.40
N GLU A 106 13.92 -6.35 29.72
CA GLU A 106 14.76 -7.26 30.51
C GLU A 106 16.16 -7.51 29.89
N GLY A 107 16.75 -6.46 29.30
CA GLY A 107 18.06 -6.50 28.64
C GLY A 107 18.04 -6.97 27.19
N SER A 108 16.92 -7.50 26.70
CA SER A 108 16.77 -8.02 25.34
C SER A 108 16.72 -6.92 24.29
N GLU A 109 17.48 -7.11 23.20
CA GLU A 109 17.52 -6.17 22.08
C GLU A 109 16.30 -6.34 21.16
N MET A 110 15.71 -7.55 21.06
CA MET A 110 14.63 -7.80 20.11
C MET A 110 13.38 -6.94 20.40
N PRO A 111 12.82 -6.92 21.64
CA PRO A 111 11.70 -6.04 21.95
C PRO A 111 12.05 -4.56 21.83
N LEU A 112 13.32 -4.19 22.06
CA LEU A 112 13.79 -2.82 21.89
C LEU A 112 13.82 -2.41 20.41
N GLN A 113 14.16 -3.32 19.49
CA GLN A 113 14.09 -3.06 18.05
C GLN A 113 12.66 -2.82 17.58
N LEU A 114 11.69 -3.59 18.08
CA LEU A 114 10.27 -3.33 17.83
C LEU A 114 9.87 -1.91 18.28
N VAL A 115 10.32 -1.47 19.46
CA VAL A 115 10.08 -0.11 19.96
C VAL A 115 10.74 0.94 19.05
N ARG A 116 11.98 0.70 18.58
CA ARG A 116 12.66 1.59 17.63
C ARG A 116 11.88 1.73 16.34
N ASP A 117 11.43 0.62 15.77
CA ASP A 117 10.70 0.61 14.51
C ASP A 117 9.32 1.27 14.64
N ARG A 118 8.52 0.86 15.63
CA ARG A 118 7.10 1.24 15.76
C ARG A 118 6.86 2.56 16.49
N LEU A 119 7.79 3.02 17.33
CA LEU A 119 7.63 4.27 18.09
C LEU A 119 8.68 5.32 17.75
N VAL A 120 9.98 4.97 17.74
CA VAL A 120 11.05 5.97 17.52
C VAL A 120 11.03 6.50 16.09
N VAL A 121 10.93 5.60 15.12
CA VAL A 121 10.60 5.95 13.73
C VAL A 121 9.09 6.17 13.65
N GLY A 122 8.32 5.09 13.86
CA GLY A 122 6.87 5.12 13.83
C GLY A 122 6.26 5.07 12.43
N ASP A 123 4.97 4.74 12.41
CA ASP A 123 4.20 4.48 11.18
C ASP A 123 3.15 5.58 10.93
N THR A 124 3.35 6.79 11.47
CA THR A 124 2.40 7.88 11.29
C THR A 124 2.40 8.36 9.84
N LEU A 125 1.21 8.39 9.25
CA LEU A 125 0.91 9.00 7.96
C LEU A 125 0.28 10.38 8.23
N GLY A 126 0.82 11.42 7.62
CA GLY A 126 0.23 12.76 7.64
C GLY A 126 -1.05 12.81 6.83
N GLU A 127 -1.91 13.78 7.15
CA GLU A 127 -3.16 14.02 6.44
C GLU A 127 -3.03 15.24 5.53
N VAL A 128 -3.73 15.22 4.40
CA VAL A 128 -3.87 16.37 3.51
C VAL A 128 -5.31 16.90 3.67
N PRO A 129 -5.50 18.20 3.92
CA PRO A 129 -6.83 18.80 4.02
C PRO A 129 -7.70 18.59 2.77
N ASP A 130 -9.02 18.49 2.94
CA ASP A 130 -9.96 18.27 1.82
C ASP A 130 -10.04 19.45 0.84
N ASP A 131 -9.68 20.66 1.27
CA ASP A 131 -9.64 21.89 0.46
C ASP A 131 -8.31 22.06 -0.31
N ALA A 132 -7.33 21.19 -0.06
CA ALA A 132 -6.08 21.19 -0.80
C ALA A 132 -6.32 20.86 -2.29
N PRO A 133 -5.64 21.55 -3.23
CA PRO A 133 -5.69 21.21 -4.63
C PRO A 133 -5.22 19.76 -4.83
N ALA A 134 -6.08 18.92 -5.40
CA ALA A 134 -5.80 17.51 -5.66
C ALA A 134 -6.08 17.17 -7.11
N VAL A 135 -5.17 16.38 -7.72
CA VAL A 135 -5.36 15.85 -9.07
C VAL A 135 -6.66 15.05 -9.12
N PRO A 136 -7.50 15.17 -10.18
CA PRO A 136 -8.81 14.51 -10.24
C PRO A 136 -8.79 13.01 -9.90
N LEU A 137 -7.79 12.28 -10.36
CA LEU A 137 -7.62 10.86 -10.09
C LEU A 137 -7.36 10.56 -8.60
N HIS A 138 -6.63 11.43 -7.91
CA HIS A 138 -6.41 11.31 -6.46
C HIS A 138 -7.73 11.47 -5.70
N ARG A 139 -8.54 12.47 -6.07
CA ARG A 139 -9.86 12.70 -5.46
C ARG A 139 -10.80 11.50 -5.68
N ASP A 140 -10.80 10.92 -6.88
CA ASP A 140 -11.57 9.71 -7.18
C ASP A 140 -11.12 8.53 -6.30
N LEU A 141 -9.81 8.31 -6.17
CA LEU A 141 -9.26 7.29 -5.29
C LEU A 141 -9.67 7.51 -3.82
N THR A 142 -9.58 8.73 -3.29
CA THR A 142 -9.99 9.06 -1.92
C THR A 142 -11.48 8.75 -1.70
N ASN A 143 -12.34 9.04 -2.68
CA ASN A 143 -13.76 8.72 -2.60
C ASN A 143 -14.01 7.20 -2.59
N LEU A 144 -13.29 6.44 -3.41
CA LEU A 144 -13.34 4.97 -3.43
C LEU A 144 -12.82 4.35 -2.12
N GLN A 145 -11.77 4.91 -1.54
CA GLN A 145 -11.25 4.50 -0.23
C GLN A 145 -12.29 4.68 0.87
N ARG A 146 -12.99 5.83 0.88
CA ARG A 146 -14.08 6.12 1.84
C ARG A 146 -15.26 5.18 1.65
N SER A 147 -15.74 4.99 0.42
CA SER A 147 -16.93 4.16 0.14
C SER A 147 -16.68 2.67 0.44
N LEU A 148 -15.48 2.17 0.14
CA LEU A 148 -15.09 0.77 0.40
C LEU A 148 -14.55 0.53 1.81
N ARG A 149 -14.49 1.58 2.63
CA ARG A 149 -13.91 1.57 3.99
C ARG A 149 -12.48 1.01 4.01
N LEU A 150 -11.69 1.32 2.99
CA LEU A 150 -10.27 0.96 2.90
C LEU A 150 -9.46 2.21 3.24
N ARG A 151 -9.03 2.33 4.50
CA ARG A 151 -8.22 3.47 4.94
C ARG A 151 -6.74 3.23 4.60
N PRO A 152 -6.05 4.19 3.96
CA PRO A 152 -4.59 4.17 3.87
C PRO A 152 -3.95 4.07 5.25
N ALA A 153 -3.03 3.13 5.41
CA ALA A 153 -2.26 2.97 6.63
C ALA A 153 -0.82 2.65 6.26
N ALA A 154 0.15 3.23 6.97
CA ALA A 154 1.56 2.95 6.72
C ALA A 154 2.01 1.58 7.28
N GLN A 155 1.24 1.03 8.22
CA GLN A 155 1.39 -0.33 8.72
C GLN A 155 0.77 -1.35 7.75
N ASP A 156 1.33 -2.57 7.76
CA ASP A 156 0.79 -3.68 6.98
C ASP A 156 -0.62 -4.04 7.49
N LEU A 157 -1.57 -4.12 6.57
CA LEU A 157 -2.94 -4.55 6.81
C LEU A 157 -3.22 -5.79 5.96
N ASP A 158 -3.41 -6.93 6.60
CA ASP A 158 -3.83 -8.16 5.92
C ASP A 158 -5.36 -8.16 5.73
N LEU A 159 -5.81 -8.35 4.49
CA LEU A 159 -7.20 -8.44 4.09
C LEU A 159 -7.49 -9.82 3.50
N ASP A 160 -8.61 -10.41 3.91
CA ASP A 160 -9.14 -11.66 3.36
C ASP A 160 -10.52 -11.38 2.76
N LEU A 161 -10.60 -11.41 1.43
CA LEU A 161 -11.75 -10.98 0.64
C LEU A 161 -12.53 -12.19 0.12
N ASP A 162 -13.84 -12.24 0.39
CA ASP A 162 -14.76 -13.19 -0.24
C ASP A 162 -15.45 -12.52 -1.44
N LEU A 163 -15.07 -12.93 -2.65
CA LEU A 163 -15.52 -12.32 -3.91
C LEU A 163 -17.02 -12.47 -4.19
N ARG A 164 -17.74 -13.29 -3.41
CA ARG A 164 -19.21 -13.39 -3.49
C ARG A 164 -19.91 -12.22 -2.79
N ARG A 165 -19.19 -11.44 -1.98
CA ARG A 165 -19.70 -10.26 -1.30
C ARG A 165 -19.37 -9.04 -2.14
N ASP A 166 -20.38 -8.26 -2.51
CA ASP A 166 -20.22 -7.10 -3.42
C ASP A 166 -19.13 -6.12 -2.98
N VAL A 167 -19.05 -5.84 -1.67
CA VAL A 167 -18.04 -4.94 -1.08
C VAL A 167 -16.63 -5.51 -1.24
N ASP A 168 -16.44 -6.80 -0.96
CA ASP A 168 -15.13 -7.44 -1.05
C ASP A 168 -14.71 -7.64 -2.52
N ALA A 169 -15.65 -7.92 -3.42
CA ALA A 169 -15.43 -7.89 -4.86
C ALA A 169 -15.05 -6.48 -5.36
N ALA A 170 -15.69 -5.43 -4.87
CA ALA A 170 -15.34 -4.05 -5.19
C ALA A 170 -13.94 -3.66 -4.67
N ARG A 171 -13.55 -4.12 -3.47
CA ARG A 171 -12.20 -3.96 -2.92
C ARG A 171 -11.14 -4.65 -3.78
N SER A 172 -11.38 -5.91 -4.15
CA SER A 172 -10.48 -6.67 -5.06
C SER A 172 -10.31 -5.94 -6.39
N ARG A 173 -11.41 -5.51 -7.03
CA ARG A 173 -11.39 -4.74 -8.29
C ARG A 173 -10.56 -3.47 -8.17
N LEU A 174 -10.75 -2.68 -7.10
CA LEU A 174 -9.97 -1.47 -6.86
C LEU A 174 -8.47 -1.78 -6.79
N LEU A 175 -8.07 -2.79 -6.01
CA LEU A 175 -6.66 -3.16 -5.84
C LEU A 175 -6.04 -3.62 -7.16
N HIS A 176 -6.76 -4.41 -7.97
CA HIS A 176 -6.30 -4.82 -9.30
C HIS A 176 -6.17 -3.63 -10.28
N ARG A 177 -7.13 -2.70 -10.28
CA ARG A 177 -7.06 -1.47 -11.10
C ARG A 177 -5.85 -0.61 -10.73
N LEU A 178 -5.61 -0.42 -9.44
CA LEU A 178 -4.44 0.34 -8.96
C LEU A 178 -3.12 -0.33 -9.36
N ARG A 179 -3.04 -1.66 -9.29
CA ARG A 179 -1.85 -2.40 -9.78
C ARG A 179 -1.63 -2.23 -11.28
N LEU A 180 -2.68 -2.23 -12.09
CA LEU A 180 -2.56 -1.90 -13.52
C LEU A 180 -2.00 -0.50 -13.73
N LEU A 181 -2.41 0.47 -12.90
CA LEU A 181 -1.89 1.83 -12.90
C LEU A 181 -0.45 1.95 -12.40
N GLY A 182 0.12 0.90 -11.79
CA GLY A 182 1.45 0.95 -11.17
C GLY A 182 1.43 1.52 -9.74
N VAL A 183 0.23 1.64 -9.15
CA VAL A 183 0.02 2.02 -7.76
C VAL A 183 -0.12 0.73 -6.94
N HIS A 184 1.01 0.25 -6.41
CA HIS A 184 1.10 -1.02 -5.69
C HIS A 184 0.67 -0.91 -4.22
N TRP A 185 -0.56 -0.45 -3.96
CA TRP A 185 -1.10 -0.34 -2.60
C TRP A 185 -1.30 -1.70 -1.91
N GLY A 186 -1.62 -2.74 -2.68
CA GLY A 186 -1.78 -4.10 -2.18
C GLY A 186 -0.96 -5.11 -2.97
N THR A 187 -0.40 -6.09 -2.27
CA THR A 187 0.22 -7.29 -2.85
C THR A 187 -0.65 -8.52 -2.51
N PRO A 188 -1.04 -9.34 -3.50
CA PRO A 188 -1.72 -10.60 -3.22
C PRO A 188 -0.77 -11.52 -2.46
N THR A 189 -1.27 -12.15 -1.41
CA THR A 189 -0.54 -13.18 -0.67
C THR A 189 -1.01 -14.56 -1.11
N ALA A 190 -0.09 -15.52 -1.20
CA ALA A 190 -0.46 -16.88 -1.56
C ALA A 190 -1.43 -17.44 -0.52
N SER A 191 -2.55 -17.96 -0.98
CA SER A 191 -3.45 -18.77 -0.16
C SER A 191 -2.65 -19.96 0.37
N GLY A 192 -2.41 -20.01 1.68
CA GLY A 192 -1.81 -21.18 2.34
C GLY A 192 -2.52 -22.46 1.88
N SER A 193 -1.78 -23.56 1.83
CA SER A 193 -2.00 -24.83 1.10
C SER A 193 -3.31 -25.61 1.34
N GLY A 194 -4.43 -24.97 1.70
CA GLY A 194 -5.74 -25.59 1.89
C GLY A 194 -6.93 -24.74 1.44
N SER A 195 -6.71 -23.60 0.76
CA SER A 195 -7.78 -22.73 0.25
C SER A 195 -7.96 -22.91 -1.26
N THR A 196 -8.62 -23.99 -1.65
CA THR A 196 -8.88 -24.41 -3.05
C THR A 196 -10.03 -23.66 -3.73
N GLY A 197 -10.33 -22.43 -3.28
CA GLY A 197 -11.46 -21.64 -3.77
C GLY A 197 -11.05 -20.46 -4.63
N THR A 198 -11.50 -20.41 -5.89
CA THR A 198 -11.41 -19.23 -6.80
C THR A 198 -12.14 -17.99 -6.29
N PHE A 199 -12.86 -18.09 -5.17
CA PHE A 199 -13.68 -17.03 -4.59
C PHE A 199 -13.00 -16.27 -3.43
N ARG A 200 -11.80 -16.69 -3.00
CA ARG A 200 -11.08 -16.03 -1.89
C ARG A 200 -9.79 -15.41 -2.37
N GLU A 201 -9.57 -14.16 -2.00
CA GLU A 201 -8.32 -13.44 -2.25
C GLU A 201 -7.76 -12.88 -0.97
N ARG A 202 -6.46 -13.12 -0.73
CA ARG A 202 -5.74 -12.52 0.39
C ARG A 202 -4.79 -11.45 -0.12
N TRP A 203 -4.76 -10.34 0.59
CA TRP A 203 -3.98 -9.16 0.23
C TRP A 203 -3.26 -8.61 1.45
N ARG A 204 -2.03 -8.15 1.26
CA ARG A 204 -1.32 -7.32 2.22
C ARG A 204 -1.25 -5.90 1.70
N LEU A 205 -1.80 -4.96 2.44
CA LEU A 205 -1.88 -3.56 2.05
C LEU A 205 -0.90 -2.74 2.88
N ARG A 206 -0.18 -1.84 2.21
CA ARG A 206 0.68 -0.85 2.85
C ARG A 206 0.67 0.42 2.04
N TRP A 207 0.32 1.54 2.67
CA TRP A 207 0.34 2.83 2.01
C TRP A 207 1.67 3.55 2.22
N GLU A 208 2.28 3.97 1.12
CA GLU A 208 3.51 4.76 1.10
C GLU A 208 3.26 6.10 0.41
N PRO A 209 3.92 7.20 0.82
CA PRO A 209 3.81 8.51 0.16
C PRO A 209 4.03 8.45 -1.36
N GLU A 210 4.91 7.57 -1.80
CA GLU A 210 5.23 7.30 -3.21
C GLU A 210 3.98 6.89 -3.99
N LEU A 211 3.03 6.20 -3.36
CA LEU A 211 1.77 5.80 -4.00
C LEU A 211 0.89 7.01 -4.33
N ALA A 212 0.95 8.10 -3.55
CA ALA A 212 0.25 9.33 -3.90
C ALA A 212 0.86 9.99 -5.14
N VAL A 213 2.19 9.95 -5.28
CA VAL A 213 2.90 10.42 -6.49
C VAL A 213 2.55 9.55 -7.69
N ARG A 214 2.62 8.22 -7.54
CA ARG A 214 2.20 7.26 -8.59
C ARG A 214 0.75 7.46 -9.00
N THR A 215 -0.13 7.82 -8.06
CA THR A 215 -1.52 8.15 -8.36
C THR A 215 -1.62 9.43 -9.18
N ALA A 216 -0.85 10.47 -8.87
CA ALA A 216 -0.81 11.70 -9.66
C ALA A 216 -0.26 11.45 -11.08
N GLU A 217 0.82 10.68 -11.21
CA GLU A 217 1.41 10.27 -12.50
C GLU A 217 0.41 9.48 -13.36
N ALA A 218 -0.36 8.59 -12.73
CA ALA A 218 -1.40 7.81 -13.40
C ALA A 218 -2.55 8.68 -13.94
N GLY A 219 -2.67 9.94 -13.50
CA GLY A 219 -3.68 10.89 -13.97
C GLY A 219 -3.61 11.18 -15.47
N VAL A 220 -2.46 10.94 -16.12
CA VAL A 220 -2.30 11.05 -17.58
C VAL A 220 -3.25 10.10 -18.34
N TRP A 221 -3.64 8.98 -17.71
CA TRP A 221 -4.53 7.98 -18.31
C TRP A 221 -6.02 8.28 -18.12
N GLY A 222 -6.38 9.17 -17.19
CA GLY A 222 -7.77 9.52 -16.92
C GLY A 222 -8.01 10.13 -15.54
N THR A 223 -9.22 10.66 -15.35
CA THR A 223 -9.63 11.36 -14.12
C THR A 223 -10.24 10.44 -13.06
N THR A 224 -10.56 9.19 -13.40
CA THR A 224 -11.07 8.17 -12.47
C THR A 224 -10.25 6.90 -12.57
N VAL A 225 -10.19 6.10 -11.50
CA VAL A 225 -9.39 4.87 -11.41
C VAL A 225 -9.84 3.87 -12.48
N LEU A 226 -11.15 3.76 -12.72
CA LEU A 226 -11.69 2.91 -13.78
C LEU A 226 -11.25 3.40 -15.18
N ALA A 227 -11.47 4.67 -15.50
CA ALA A 227 -11.12 5.21 -16.83
C ALA A 227 -9.61 5.12 -17.10
N ALA A 228 -8.80 5.48 -16.11
CA ALA A 228 -7.34 5.42 -16.19
C ALA A 228 -6.85 3.97 -16.39
N ALA A 229 -7.37 3.00 -15.62
CA ALA A 229 -6.98 1.60 -15.76
C ALA A 229 -7.40 1.03 -17.13
N THR A 230 -8.59 1.38 -17.63
CA THR A 230 -9.07 1.01 -18.96
C THR A 230 -8.18 1.56 -20.07
N ALA A 231 -7.87 2.86 -20.03
CA ALA A 231 -7.03 3.51 -21.04
C ALA A 231 -5.60 2.92 -21.04
N LYS A 232 -5.02 2.73 -19.86
CA LYS A 232 -3.69 2.14 -19.71
C LYS A 232 -3.65 0.69 -20.20
N ALA A 233 -4.66 -0.12 -19.90
CA ALA A 233 -4.75 -1.50 -20.38
C ALA A 233 -4.86 -1.56 -21.91
N ARG A 234 -5.69 -0.71 -22.52
CA ARG A 234 -5.80 -0.61 -23.98
C ARG A 234 -4.46 -0.21 -24.62
N SER A 235 -3.78 0.79 -24.05
CA SER A 235 -2.46 1.21 -24.54
C SER A 235 -1.41 0.12 -24.40
N ALA A 236 -1.41 -0.62 -23.28
CA ALA A 236 -0.48 -1.72 -23.04
C ALA A 236 -0.70 -2.86 -24.04
N ALA A 237 -1.95 -3.18 -24.37
CA ALA A 237 -2.26 -4.21 -25.36
C ALA A 237 -1.63 -3.90 -26.73
N VAL A 238 -1.72 -2.65 -27.18
CA VAL A 238 -1.13 -2.24 -28.47
C VAL A 238 0.41 -2.24 -28.43
N GLY A 239 1.00 -1.85 -27.30
CA GLY A 239 2.46 -1.75 -27.15
C GLY A 239 3.17 -3.10 -26.93
N THR A 240 2.47 -4.11 -26.42
CA THR A 240 3.04 -5.43 -26.14
C THR A 240 3.15 -6.27 -27.42
N THR A 241 4.31 -6.87 -27.64
CA THR A 241 4.52 -7.78 -28.77
C THR A 241 4.55 -9.26 -28.41
N VAL A 242 4.66 -9.57 -27.12
CA VAL A 242 4.83 -10.93 -26.59
C VAL A 242 3.47 -11.53 -26.21
N LEU A 243 3.10 -12.68 -26.78
CA LEU A 243 1.79 -13.32 -26.55
C LEU A 243 1.51 -13.54 -25.05
N ALA A 244 2.49 -14.08 -24.31
CA ALA A 244 2.37 -14.32 -22.87
C ALA A 244 2.03 -13.05 -22.06
N GLU A 245 2.57 -11.89 -22.46
CA GLU A 245 2.30 -10.62 -21.78
C GLU A 245 0.88 -10.11 -22.08
N VAL A 246 0.39 -10.29 -23.31
CA VAL A 246 -1.00 -9.96 -23.68
C VAL A 246 -1.98 -10.88 -22.94
N THR A 247 -1.67 -12.18 -22.82
CA THR A 247 -2.45 -13.13 -22.03
C THR A 247 -2.53 -12.69 -20.56
N SER A 248 -1.39 -12.33 -19.95
CA SER A 248 -1.36 -11.82 -18.58
C SER A 248 -2.15 -10.51 -18.44
N LEU A 249 -2.13 -9.64 -19.45
CA LEU A 249 -2.91 -8.42 -19.46
C LEU A 249 -4.43 -8.72 -19.53
N ALA A 250 -4.86 -9.70 -20.30
CA ALA A 250 -6.26 -10.14 -20.35
C ALA A 250 -6.74 -10.65 -18.98
N GLU A 251 -5.94 -11.47 -18.31
CA GLU A 251 -6.22 -11.92 -16.93
C GLU A 251 -6.33 -10.74 -15.97
N ARG A 252 -5.39 -9.78 -16.04
CA ARG A 252 -5.47 -8.57 -15.20
C ARG A 252 -6.72 -7.74 -15.49
N CYS A 253 -7.17 -7.65 -16.74
CA CYS A 253 -8.40 -6.92 -17.10
C CYS A 253 -9.66 -7.55 -16.50
N LEU A 254 -9.71 -8.88 -16.42
CA LEU A 254 -10.80 -9.59 -15.75
C LEU A 254 -10.74 -9.44 -14.24
N SER A 255 -9.55 -9.59 -13.66
CA SER A 255 -9.36 -9.38 -12.23
C SER A 255 -9.74 -7.96 -11.81
N ALA A 256 -9.46 -6.97 -12.66
CA ALA A 256 -9.79 -5.56 -12.48
C ALA A 256 -11.20 -5.16 -12.94
N ASP A 257 -11.98 -6.08 -13.53
CA ASP A 257 -13.32 -5.83 -14.08
C ASP A 257 -13.32 -4.58 -15.01
N LEU A 258 -12.64 -4.72 -16.15
CA LEU A 258 -12.49 -3.69 -17.18
C LEU A 258 -13.22 -4.07 -18.47
N PRO A 259 -14.57 -3.98 -18.51
CA PRO A 259 -15.37 -4.44 -19.64
C PRO A 259 -15.03 -3.68 -20.94
N ASP A 260 -14.68 -2.41 -20.84
CA ASP A 260 -14.30 -1.61 -22.01
C ASP A 260 -12.88 -1.91 -22.51
N ALA A 261 -11.97 -2.43 -21.68
CA ALA A 261 -10.61 -2.76 -22.12
C ALA A 261 -10.53 -4.18 -22.70
N LEU A 262 -11.27 -5.11 -22.11
CA LEU A 262 -11.13 -6.54 -22.38
C LEU A 262 -11.32 -6.92 -23.86
N PRO A 263 -12.34 -6.43 -24.61
CA PRO A 263 -12.50 -6.77 -26.02
C PRO A 263 -11.31 -6.34 -26.88
N ALA A 264 -10.72 -5.18 -26.59
CA ALA A 264 -9.55 -4.69 -27.32
C ALA A 264 -8.32 -5.57 -27.04
N VAL A 265 -8.12 -5.97 -25.78
CA VAL A 265 -7.02 -6.86 -25.37
C VAL A 265 -7.18 -8.25 -25.99
N LEU A 266 -8.39 -8.82 -25.96
CA LEU A 266 -8.69 -10.13 -26.53
C LEU A 266 -8.51 -10.16 -28.05
N ARG A 267 -8.85 -9.07 -28.75
CA ARG A 267 -8.58 -8.96 -30.19
C ARG A 267 -7.08 -8.98 -30.49
N VAL A 268 -6.28 -8.20 -29.75
CA VAL A 268 -4.82 -8.24 -29.90
C VAL A 268 -4.29 -9.63 -29.57
N LEU A 269 -4.81 -10.29 -28.54
CA LEU A 269 -4.42 -11.65 -28.19
C LEU A 269 -4.69 -12.63 -29.34
N ALA A 270 -5.89 -12.58 -29.94
CA ALA A 270 -6.27 -13.41 -31.08
C ALA A 270 -5.39 -13.14 -32.30
N ASP A 271 -5.17 -11.87 -32.64
CA ASP A 271 -4.31 -11.46 -33.76
C ASP A 271 -2.87 -12.00 -33.59
N ARG A 272 -2.34 -12.01 -32.36
CA ARG A 272 -1.00 -12.56 -32.09
C ARG A 272 -0.97 -14.07 -32.06
N ALA A 273 -1.98 -14.70 -31.49
CA ALA A 273 -2.11 -16.15 -31.48
C ALA A 273 -2.20 -16.72 -32.91
N ALA A 274 -2.88 -16.03 -33.82
CA ALA A 274 -2.97 -16.40 -35.23
C ALA A 274 -1.64 -16.29 -35.99
N LEU A 275 -0.73 -15.43 -35.53
CA LEU A 275 0.61 -15.23 -36.10
C LEU A 275 1.68 -16.10 -35.43
N ASP A 276 1.38 -16.68 -34.26
CA ASP A 276 2.30 -17.52 -33.50
C ASP A 276 2.17 -18.98 -33.97
N ALA A 277 3.17 -19.47 -34.70
CA ALA A 277 3.21 -20.84 -35.19
C ALA A 277 3.61 -21.87 -34.10
N ASP A 278 3.96 -21.40 -32.90
CA ASP A 278 4.37 -22.26 -31.79
C ASP A 278 3.18 -22.70 -30.93
N VAL A 279 2.76 -23.95 -31.12
CA VAL A 279 1.70 -24.62 -30.37
C VAL A 279 1.94 -24.58 -28.84
N GLY A 280 3.19 -24.51 -28.39
CA GLY A 280 3.55 -24.41 -26.98
C GLY A 280 3.06 -23.12 -26.33
N HIS A 281 3.13 -21.99 -27.03
CA HIS A 281 2.63 -20.70 -26.52
C HIS A 281 1.09 -20.64 -26.48
N LEU A 282 0.43 -21.27 -27.46
CA LEU A 282 -1.03 -21.40 -27.48
C LEU A 282 -1.54 -22.26 -26.31
N VAL A 283 -0.84 -23.36 -26.00
CA VAL A 283 -1.16 -24.22 -24.85
C VAL A 283 -0.94 -23.51 -23.52
N GLN A 284 0.04 -22.60 -23.42
CA GLN A 284 0.23 -21.77 -22.22
C GLN A 284 -0.85 -20.67 -22.05
N ALA A 285 -1.47 -20.22 -23.14
CA ALA A 285 -2.56 -19.25 -23.10
C ALA A 285 -3.92 -19.87 -22.72
N LEU A 286 -4.12 -21.17 -22.96
CA LEU A 286 -5.37 -21.88 -22.68
C LEU A 286 -5.85 -21.80 -21.23
N PRO A 287 -5.01 -22.00 -20.18
CA PRO A 287 -5.44 -21.85 -18.80
C PRO A 287 -5.98 -20.46 -18.47
N ALA A 288 -5.41 -19.41 -19.08
CA ALA A 288 -5.88 -18.04 -18.93
C ALA A 288 -7.26 -17.87 -19.58
N LEU A 289 -7.46 -18.39 -20.79
CA LEU A 289 -8.74 -18.38 -21.50
C LEU A 289 -9.82 -19.20 -20.76
N VAL A 290 -9.48 -20.39 -20.26
CA VAL A 290 -10.41 -21.19 -19.44
C VAL A 290 -10.75 -20.48 -18.13
N ARG A 291 -9.77 -19.81 -17.50
CA ARG A 291 -10.03 -18.94 -16.35
C ARG A 291 -10.91 -17.75 -16.75
N THR A 292 -10.76 -17.16 -17.92
CA THR A 292 -11.62 -16.05 -18.38
C THR A 292 -13.09 -16.46 -18.43
N VAL A 293 -13.38 -17.65 -18.98
CA VAL A 293 -14.74 -18.22 -19.02
C VAL A 293 -15.24 -18.57 -17.62
N ARG A 294 -14.38 -19.14 -16.76
CA ARG A 294 -14.75 -19.57 -15.40
C ARG A 294 -14.90 -18.41 -14.40
N TYR A 295 -14.15 -17.33 -14.56
CA TYR A 295 -14.26 -16.11 -13.74
C TYR A 295 -15.43 -15.22 -14.17
N GLY A 296 -15.86 -15.29 -15.45
CA GLY A 296 -17.10 -14.69 -15.94
C GLY A 296 -18.31 -15.07 -15.07
N ASP A 297 -18.43 -16.36 -14.78
CA ASP A 297 -19.51 -16.97 -14.01
C ASP A 297 -19.49 -16.58 -12.52
N VAL A 298 -18.30 -16.47 -11.91
CA VAL A 298 -18.16 -16.14 -10.46
C VAL A 298 -18.34 -14.64 -10.18
N ARG A 299 -18.11 -13.77 -11.17
CA ARG A 299 -18.12 -12.30 -11.01
C ARG A 299 -19.26 -11.60 -11.76
N GLY A 300 -20.18 -12.33 -12.37
CA GLY A 300 -21.31 -11.78 -13.12
C GLY A 300 -20.91 -11.01 -14.37
N THR A 301 -19.74 -11.33 -14.95
CA THR A 301 -19.31 -10.75 -16.24
C THR A 301 -19.92 -11.58 -17.36
N ASP A 302 -20.62 -10.91 -18.27
CA ASP A 302 -21.49 -11.52 -19.29
C ASP A 302 -20.76 -12.58 -20.12
N GLY A 303 -21.00 -13.87 -19.81
CA GLY A 303 -20.25 -15.01 -20.36
C GLY A 303 -20.33 -15.14 -21.89
N ALA A 304 -21.28 -14.44 -22.52
CA ALA A 304 -21.46 -14.37 -23.96
C ALA A 304 -20.28 -13.69 -24.68
N ALA A 305 -19.67 -12.64 -24.10
CA ALA A 305 -18.55 -11.93 -24.73
C ALA A 305 -17.26 -12.78 -24.73
N THR A 306 -17.09 -13.64 -23.73
CA THR A 306 -15.95 -14.57 -23.60
C THR A 306 -16.11 -15.83 -24.45
N ALA A 307 -17.34 -16.32 -24.65
CA ALA A 307 -17.59 -17.52 -25.47
C ALA A 307 -17.29 -17.28 -26.96
N ALA A 308 -17.55 -16.09 -27.48
CA ALA A 308 -17.30 -15.74 -28.88
C ALA A 308 -15.81 -15.75 -29.25
N VAL A 309 -14.92 -15.43 -28.31
CA VAL A 309 -13.46 -15.44 -28.53
C VAL A 309 -12.87 -16.85 -28.40
N ALA A 310 -13.49 -17.72 -27.58
CA ALA A 310 -13.07 -19.12 -27.44
C ALA A 310 -13.53 -20.01 -28.63
N ALA A 311 -14.55 -19.58 -29.37
CA ALA A 311 -15.12 -20.33 -30.49
C ALA A 311 -14.38 -20.14 -31.83
N GLY A 312 -13.44 -19.19 -31.92
CA GLY A 312 -12.69 -18.88 -33.14
C GLY A 312 -13.30 -17.73 -33.93
#